data_AF-A0A937F6M2-F1
#
_entry.id   AF-A0A937F6M2-F1
#
_cell.length_a   1.000
_cell.length_b   1.000
_cell.length_c   1.000
_cell.angle_alpha   90.00
_cell.angle_beta   90.00
_cell.angle_gamma   90.00
#
_symmetry.space_group_name_H-M   'P 1'
#
loop_
_entity.id
_entity.type
_entity.pdbx_description
1 polymer ?
#
loop_
_entity_poly.entity_id
_entity_poly.type
_entity_poly.pdbx_seq_one_letter_code
_entity_poly.pdbx_strand_id
1 'polypeptide(L)' 'MFGLFTKKRDEQKLPRLLDLNGEALQVGDLVKALRYELGEARLILEENTYYYESLHNGEKVIWLKMIDASTENQKVLKNS' A
#
# COMPACT_ATOMS: atom_id res chain seq x y z
N MET A 1 38.84 -24.73 0.69
CA MET A 1 37.83 -23.95 1.43
C MET A 1 36.97 -23.21 0.43
N PHE A 2 35.79 -23.73 0.08
CA PHE A 2 34.85 -23.07 -0.83
C PHE A 2 33.74 -22.44 0.02
N GLY A 3 33.83 -21.12 0.20
CA GLY A 3 32.81 -20.33 0.87
C GLY A 3 31.52 -20.35 0.04
N LEU A 4 30.54 -21.13 0.51
CA LEU A 4 29.19 -21.15 -0.05
C LEU A 4 28.52 -19.80 0.24
N PHE A 5 28.58 -18.89 -0.72
CA PHE A 5 27.76 -17.69 -0.73
C PHE A 5 26.30 -18.10 -0.98
N THR A 6 25.56 -18.34 0.09
CA THR A 6 24.11 -18.46 0.05
C THR A 6 23.52 -17.09 -0.30
N LYS A 7 23.26 -16.86 -1.59
CA LYS A 7 22.39 -15.77 -2.04
C LYS A 7 21.05 -15.96 -1.32
N LYS A 8 20.78 -15.12 -0.31
CA LYS A 8 19.44 -15.02 0.27
C LYS A 8 18.51 -14.71 -0.89
N ARG A 9 17.49 -15.55 -1.09
CA ARG A 9 16.43 -15.27 -2.06
C ARG A 9 15.91 -13.87 -1.72
N ASP A 10 15.97 -12.95 -2.67
CA ASP A 10 15.21 -11.70 -2.59
C ASP A 10 13.73 -12.10 -2.60
N GLU A 11 13.20 -12.42 -1.42
CA GLU A 11 11.77 -12.30 -1.19
C GLU A 11 11.45 -10.87 -1.58
N GLN A 12 10.65 -10.69 -2.64
CA GLN A 12 10.26 -9.38 -3.13
C GLN A 12 9.66 -8.61 -1.95
N LYS A 13 10.45 -7.71 -1.36
CA LYS A 13 10.04 -6.96 -0.19
C LYS A 13 8.97 -5.98 -0.65
N LEU A 14 7.72 -6.27 -0.30
CA LEU A 14 6.62 -5.35 -0.50
C LEU A 14 6.96 -3.99 0.15
N PRO A 15 6.61 -2.87 -0.50
CA PRO A 15 6.90 -1.55 0.04
C PRO A 15 6.17 -1.35 1.36
N ARG A 16 6.79 -0.63 2.30
CA ARG A 16 6.09 -0.19 3.50
C ARG A 16 5.23 1.01 3.13
N LEU A 17 3.93 0.91 3.38
CA LEU A 17 2.99 2.00 3.13
C LEU A 17 2.71 2.74 4.43
N LEU A 18 2.82 4.06 4.40
CA LEU A 18 2.39 4.94 5.46
C LEU A 18 1.22 5.78 4.96
N ASP A 19 0.27 6.10 5.84
CA ASP A 19 -0.79 7.05 5.55
C ASP A 19 -0.26 8.50 5.54
N LEU A 20 -1.14 9.48 5.28
CA LEU A 20 -0.76 10.88 5.23
C LEU A 20 -0.13 11.39 6.55
N ASN A 21 -0.53 10.81 7.69
CA ASN A 21 -0.04 11.15 9.03
C ASN A 21 1.23 10.37 9.42
N GLY A 22 1.70 9.45 8.58
CA GLY A 22 2.86 8.60 8.86
C GLY A 22 2.50 7.31 9.61
N GLU A 23 1.23 6.96 9.72
CA GLU A 23 0.80 5.70 10.33
C GLU A 23 1.00 4.53 9.38
N ALA A 24 1.52 3.41 9.89
CA ALA A 24 1.75 2.23 9.08
C ALA A 24 0.43 1.60 8.63
N LEU A 25 0.34 1.36 7.32
CA LEU A 25 -0.79 0.66 6.70
C LEU A 25 -0.49 -0.83 6.54
N GLN A 26 -1.51 -1.64 6.75
CA GLN A 26 -1.49 -3.09 6.62
C GLN A 26 -2.65 -3.56 5.75
N VAL A 27 -2.47 -4.71 5.11
CA VAL A 27 -3.54 -5.34 4.32
C VAL A 27 -4.74 -5.60 5.22
N GLY A 28 -5.92 -5.20 4.76
CA GLY A 28 -7.17 -5.26 5.51
C GLY A 28 -7.55 -3.94 6.19
N ASP A 29 -6.62 -2.98 6.32
CA ASP A 29 -6.93 -1.67 6.89
C ASP A 29 -8.00 -0.95 6.07
N LEU A 30 -8.92 -0.30 6.78
CA LEU A 30 -9.87 0.64 6.20
C LEU A 30 -9.25 2.03 6.22
N VAL A 31 -9.30 2.69 5.07
CA VAL A 31 -8.74 4.02 4.88
C VAL A 31 -9.74 4.90 4.15
N LYS A 32 -9.65 6.21 4.41
CA LYS A 32 -10.29 7.22 3.58
C LYS A 32 -9.32 7.64 2.48
N ALA A 33 -9.66 7.36 1.24
CA ALA A 33 -8.89 7.78 0.07
C ALA A 33 -9.12 9.27 -0.23
N LEU A 34 -8.02 10.00 -0.43
CA LEU A 34 -8.06 11.44 -0.78
C LEU A 34 -7.75 11.69 -2.27
N ARG A 35 -7.74 10.63 -3.09
CA ARG A 35 -7.55 10.68 -4.54
C ARG A 35 -8.59 9.82 -5.26
N TYR A 36 -8.83 10.16 -6.52
CA TYR A 36 -9.67 9.38 -7.45
C TYR A 36 -11.09 9.11 -6.95
N GLU A 37 -11.60 9.94 -6.03
CA GLU A 37 -12.97 9.86 -5.51
C GLU A 37 -13.39 8.49 -4.95
N LEU A 38 -12.42 7.64 -4.55
CA LEU A 38 -12.66 6.29 -4.03
C LEU A 38 -13.47 6.25 -2.72
N GLY A 39 -13.48 7.35 -1.96
CA GLY A 39 -14.17 7.45 -0.68
C GLY A 39 -13.53 6.56 0.38
N GLU A 40 -14.34 5.71 1.02
CA GLU A 40 -13.85 4.67 1.93
C GLU A 40 -13.33 3.48 1.14
N ALA A 41 -12.10 3.07 1.42
CA ALA A 41 -11.42 2.00 0.72
C ALA A 41 -10.73 1.04 1.68
N ARG A 42 -10.54 -0.21 1.23
CA ARG A 42 -9.76 -1.23 1.91
C ARG A 42 -8.43 -1.42 1.21
N LEU A 43 -7.34 -1.52 1.97
CA LEU A 43 -6.04 -1.90 1.43
C LEU A 43 -6.00 -3.43 1.20
N ILE A 44 -5.82 -3.85 -0.05
CA ILE A 44 -5.73 -5.24 -0.46
C ILE A 44 -4.38 -5.53 -1.12
N LEU A 45 -3.99 -6.80 -1.17
CA LEU A 45 -2.78 -7.28 -1.83
C LEU A 45 -3.16 -8.29 -2.91
N GLU A 46 -2.87 -7.97 -4.16
CA GLU A 46 -3.14 -8.82 -5.32
C GLU A 46 -1.85 -8.95 -6.15
N GLU A 47 -1.49 -10.17 -6.54
CA GLU A 47 -0.30 -10.43 -7.39
C GLU A 47 0.98 -9.72 -6.89
N ASN A 48 1.18 -9.72 -5.56
CA ASN A 48 2.30 -9.06 -4.90
C ASN A 48 2.34 -7.52 -5.10
N THR A 49 1.19 -6.88 -5.31
CA THR A 49 1.02 -5.44 -5.45
C THR A 49 -0.13 -4.94 -4.59
N TYR A 50 0.04 -3.79 -3.94
CA TYR A 50 -1.02 -3.19 -3.14
C TYR A 50 -2.04 -2.43 -3.99
N TYR A 51 -3.32 -2.58 -3.63
CA TYR A 51 -4.42 -1.83 -4.21
C TYR A 51 -5.33 -1.29 -3.11
N TYR A 52 -5.96 -0.16 -3.40
CA TYR A 52 -7.07 0.35 -2.62
C TYR A 52 -8.36 0.04 -3.36
N GLU A 53 -9.23 -0.74 -2.72
CA GLU A 53 -10.55 -1.11 -3.24
C GLU A 53 -11.61 -0.27 -2.55
N SER A 54 -12.38 0.52 -3.30
CA SER A 54 -13.51 1.27 -2.75
C SER A 54 -14.58 0.32 -2.22
N LEU A 55 -15.06 0.60 -1.01
CA LEU A 55 -16.17 -0.12 -0.41
C LEU A 55 -17.52 0.21 -1.07
N HIS A 56 -17.61 1.31 -1.82
CA HIS A 56 -18.88 1.78 -2.39
C HIS A 56 -19.18 1.19 -3.76
N ASN A 57 -18.18 1.14 -4.65
CA ASN A 57 -18.34 0.69 -6.03
C ASN A 57 -17.40 -0.46 -6.45
N GLY A 58 -16.49 -0.89 -5.57
CA GLY A 58 -15.50 -1.93 -5.86
C GLY A 58 -14.37 -1.48 -6.81
N GLU A 59 -14.26 -0.18 -7.09
CA GLU A 59 -13.19 0.36 -7.92
C GLU A 59 -11.82 0.18 -7.24
N LYS A 60 -10.82 -0.22 -8.03
CA LYS A 60 -9.47 -0.49 -7.53
C LYS A 60 -8.46 0.49 -8.10
N VAL A 61 -7.65 1.08 -7.21
CA VAL A 61 -6.52 1.94 -7.60
C VAL A 61 -5.23 1.39 -7.02
N ILE A 62 -4.23 1.24 -7.88
CA ILE A 62 -2.89 0.79 -7.51
C ILE A 62 -2.21 1.81 -6.57
N TRP A 63 -1.52 1.31 -5.53
CA TRP A 63 -0.85 2.14 -4.52
C TRP A 63 0.11 3.18 -5.10
N LEU A 64 0.80 2.90 -6.22
CA LEU A 64 1.70 3.87 -6.87
C LEU A 64 0.98 5.17 -7.26
N LYS A 65 -0.30 5.09 -7.64
CA LYS A 65 -1.11 6.27 -7.97
C LYS A 65 -1.54 7.05 -6.74
N MET A 66 -1.41 6.48 -5.55
CA MET A 66 -1.83 7.07 -4.29
C MET A 66 -0.69 7.80 -3.57
N ILE A 67 0.55 7.72 -4.06
CA ILE A 67 1.72 8.40 -3.46
C ILE A 67 1.58 9.92 -3.54
N ASP A 68 1.69 10.59 -2.39
CA ASP A 68 1.83 12.04 -2.31
C ASP A 68 3.22 12.47 -2.79
N ALA A 69 3.28 13.47 -3.68
CA ALA A 69 4.52 13.88 -4.29
C ALA A 69 5.46 14.63 -3.33
N SER A 70 4.93 15.20 -2.24
CA SER A 70 5.71 15.99 -1.28
C SER A 70 6.24 15.14 -0.13
N THR A 71 5.52 14.10 0.29
CA THR A 71 5.89 13.28 1.46
C THR A 71 6.23 11.84 1.15
N GLU A 72 6.01 11.36 -0.08
CA GLU A 72 6.10 9.95 -0.49
C GLU A 72 5.15 8.98 0.25
N ASN A 73 4.40 9.48 1.23
CA ASN A 73 3.36 8.73 1.93
C ASN A 73 2.14 8.53 1.03
N GLN A 74 1.26 7.62 1.42
CA GLN A 74 -0.01 7.40 0.73
C GLN A 74 -0.96 8.55 1.04
N LYS A 75 -1.65 9.05 0.00
CA LYS A 75 -2.67 10.10 0.09
C LYS A 75 -4.00 9.52 0.61
N VAL A 76 -3.93 8.87 1.76
CA VAL A 76 -5.04 8.25 2.47
C VAL A 76 -4.94 8.56 3.96
N LEU A 77 -6.05 8.46 4.67
CA LEU A 77 -6.09 8.53 6.14
C LEU A 77 -6.53 7.18 6.68
N LYS A 78 -5.79 6.63 7.62
CA LYS A 78 -6.21 5.39 8.29
C LYS A 78 -7.41 5.67 9.19
N ASN A 79 -8.46 4.86 9.08
CA ASN A 79 -9.52 4.85 10.07
C ASN A 79 -9.08 3.88 11.18
N SER A 80 -8.82 4.40 12.39
CA SER A 80 -8.41 3.62 13.56
C SER A 80 -9.44 2.57 13.99
#